data_AF-A0A7Y5SLU5-F1
#
_entry.id   AF-A0A7Y5SLU5-F1
#
_cell.length_a   1.000
_cell.length_b   1.000
_cell.length_c   1.000
_cell.angle_alpha   90.00
_cell.angle_beta   90.00
_cell.angle_gamma   90.00
#
_symmetry.space_group_name_H-M   'P 1'
#
loop_
_entity.id
_entity.type
_entity.pdbx_description
1 polymer ?
#
loop_
_entity_poly.entity_id
_entity_poly.type
_entity_poly.pdbx_seq_one_letter_code
_entity_poly.pdbx_strand_id
1 'polypeptide(L)'
;MSTSLLVFVVLTASPAAGAGEARNSEADRLVEQALEAELEGNNAKRRNLLAEALRAAPQCEAARWQTGQVRVGRRWMTLAESQQTAAEDPLLERYRRTLAECDGRMTPAAAQRAMARWCRQSKLPQQERFHWLKLIELSPNEPEALAALELCWHRGQLMGRDEAAEMQAVERAQHEWCDRLQELAPRLERSENSDQSAAAWERLRSISDPAAVPGLATVIAPRSRQLGLEIVALLGKMRCHEAAASLIR
;
A
#
# COMPACT_ATOMS: atom_id res chain seq x y z
N MET A 1 33.28 6.44 -6.80
CA MET A 1 32.05 6.89 -7.47
C MET A 1 30.87 6.30 -6.69
N SER A 2 30.30 7.06 -5.76
CA SER A 2 29.18 6.60 -4.93
C SER A 2 27.87 6.84 -5.66
N THR A 3 27.19 5.76 -6.02
CA THR A 3 25.81 5.79 -6.48
C THR A 3 24.89 5.87 -5.26
N SER A 4 24.33 7.06 -5.01
CA SER A 4 23.24 7.24 -4.05
C SER A 4 21.99 6.54 -4.58
N LEU A 5 21.53 5.50 -3.88
CA LEU A 5 20.23 4.90 -4.11
C LEU A 5 19.15 5.79 -3.47
N LEU A 6 18.31 6.37 -4.30
CA LEU A 6 17.11 7.11 -3.89
C LEU A 6 15.99 6.10 -3.60
N VAL A 7 15.65 5.93 -2.32
CA VAL A 7 14.47 5.14 -1.91
C VAL A 7 13.26 6.08 -1.94
N PHE A 8 12.36 5.87 -2.89
CA PHE A 8 11.04 6.50 -2.90
C PHE A 8 10.09 5.68 -2.02
N VAL A 9 9.81 6.17 -0.81
CA VAL A 9 8.66 5.69 -0.03
C VAL A 9 7.43 6.42 -0.54
N VAL A 10 6.63 5.74 -1.37
CA VAL A 10 5.29 6.24 -1.71
C VAL A 10 4.39 5.95 -0.51
N LEU A 11 4.22 6.96 0.36
CA LEU A 11 3.14 6.97 1.34
C LEU A 11 1.82 7.17 0.58
N THR A 12 1.15 6.08 0.20
CA THR A 12 -0.27 6.13 -0.08
C THR A 12 -0.98 6.35 1.25
N ALA A 13 -1.27 7.61 1.57
CA ALA A 13 -2.24 7.92 2.60
C ALA A 13 -3.58 7.36 2.11
N SER A 14 -3.97 6.17 2.59
CA SER A 14 -5.32 5.66 2.40
C SER A 14 -6.29 6.73 2.90
N PRO A 15 -7.17 7.28 2.04
CA PRO A 15 -8.22 8.13 2.53
C PRO A 15 -9.06 7.28 3.47
N ALA A 16 -9.17 7.72 4.72
CA ALA A 16 -10.06 7.09 5.68
C ALA A 16 -11.45 7.07 5.05
N ALA A 17 -11.89 5.88 4.66
CA ALA A 17 -13.19 5.61 4.08
C ALA A 17 -14.26 5.78 5.16
N GLY A 18 -14.63 7.02 5.43
CA GLY A 18 -15.94 7.38 5.99
C GLY A 18 -16.88 7.68 4.83
N ALA A 19 -17.37 6.64 4.16
CA ALA A 19 -18.41 6.79 3.16
C ALA A 19 -19.77 6.86 3.88
N GLY A 20 -20.48 7.98 3.71
CA GLY A 20 -21.94 7.98 3.89
C GLY A 20 -22.55 9.15 4.66
N GLU A 21 -22.20 10.40 4.37
CA GLU A 21 -23.15 11.52 4.53
C GLU A 21 -22.88 12.55 3.43
N ALA A 22 -23.95 13.01 2.79
CA ALA A 22 -23.92 13.64 1.48
C ALA A 22 -23.05 14.91 1.42
N ARG A 23 -22.10 14.94 0.46
CA ARG A 23 -21.36 16.13 0.01
C ARG A 23 -22.30 17.13 -0.69
N ASN A 24 -23.22 17.73 0.06
CA ASN A 24 -24.07 18.79 -0.46
C ASN A 24 -24.63 19.67 0.67
N SER A 25 -23.88 19.81 1.77
CA SER A 25 -24.25 20.78 2.79
C SER A 25 -23.94 22.21 2.31
N GLU A 26 -24.66 23.19 2.85
CA GLU A 26 -24.35 24.60 2.60
C GLU A 26 -22.89 24.93 2.94
N ALA A 27 -22.36 24.34 4.02
CA ALA A 27 -20.97 24.48 4.42
C ALA A 27 -19.98 23.92 3.38
N ASP A 28 -20.28 22.79 2.74
CA ASP A 28 -19.41 22.22 1.69
C ASP A 28 -19.34 23.16 0.47
N ARG A 29 -20.48 23.71 0.05
CA ARG A 29 -20.53 24.68 -1.06
C ARG A 29 -19.77 25.96 -0.74
N LEU A 30 -19.87 26.46 0.49
CA LEU A 30 -19.13 27.63 0.94
C LEU A 30 -17.61 27.36 0.97
N VAL A 31 -17.18 26.13 1.29
CA VAL A 31 -15.78 25.73 1.22
C VAL A 31 -15.30 25.68 -0.24
N GLU A 32 -16.08 25.12 -1.16
CA GLU A 32 -15.76 25.10 -2.59
C GLU A 32 -15.61 26.52 -3.15
N GLN A 33 -16.58 27.41 -2.88
CA GLN A 33 -16.50 28.82 -3.29
C GLN A 33 -15.30 29.55 -2.67
N ALA A 34 -14.90 29.18 -1.45
CA ALA A 34 -13.73 29.75 -0.81
C ALA A 34 -12.44 29.36 -1.55
N LEU A 35 -12.34 28.10 -1.99
CA LEU A 35 -11.21 27.62 -2.79
C LEU A 35 -11.18 28.29 -4.18
N GLU A 36 -12.32 28.48 -4.83
CA GLU A 36 -12.41 29.25 -6.08
C GLU A 36 -11.94 30.69 -5.88
N ALA A 37 -12.38 31.36 -4.82
CA ALA A 37 -11.94 32.71 -4.49
C ALA A 37 -10.43 32.78 -4.20
N GLU A 38 -9.83 31.73 -3.66
CA GLU A 38 -8.37 31.61 -3.48
C GLU A 38 -7.64 31.54 -4.82
N LEU A 39 -8.14 30.73 -5.76
CA LEU A 39 -7.59 30.62 -7.12
C LEU A 39 -7.65 31.94 -7.89
N GLU A 40 -8.68 32.75 -7.63
CA GLU A 40 -8.81 34.12 -8.15
C GLU A 40 -7.94 35.16 -7.43
N GLY A 41 -7.20 34.75 -6.38
CA GLY A 41 -6.38 35.63 -5.54
C GLY A 41 -7.17 36.47 -4.52
N ASN A 42 -8.48 36.26 -4.40
CA ASN A 42 -9.36 36.99 -3.49
C ASN A 42 -9.39 36.37 -2.08
N ASN A 43 -8.28 36.52 -1.37
CA ASN A 43 -8.11 36.00 -0.01
C ASN A 43 -9.06 36.62 1.03
N ALA A 44 -9.63 37.80 0.76
CA ALA A 44 -10.64 38.40 1.63
C ALA A 44 -11.97 37.63 1.51
N LYS A 45 -12.44 37.38 0.28
CA LYS A 45 -13.64 36.58 0.01
C LYS A 45 -13.50 35.15 0.54
N ARG A 46 -12.35 34.51 0.30
CA ARG A 46 -12.00 33.19 0.86
C ARG A 46 -12.23 33.13 2.38
N ARG A 47 -11.66 34.08 3.13
CA ARG A 47 -11.79 34.12 4.60
C ARG A 47 -13.24 34.26 5.06
N ASN A 48 -14.02 35.12 4.40
CA ASN A 48 -15.42 35.34 4.74
C ASN A 48 -16.26 34.08 4.50
N LEU A 49 -16.09 33.43 3.35
CA LEU A 49 -16.81 32.20 2.99
C LEU A 49 -16.50 31.05 3.96
N LEU A 50 -15.24 30.89 4.38
CA LEU A 50 -14.88 29.89 5.39
C LEU A 50 -15.47 30.21 6.77
N ALA A 51 -15.53 31.49 7.14
CA ALA A 51 -16.19 31.90 8.38
C ALA A 51 -17.71 31.66 8.33
N GLU A 52 -18.34 31.82 7.17
CA GLU A 52 -19.74 31.45 6.93
C GLU A 52 -19.95 29.93 7.04
N ALA A 53 -19.08 29.13 6.41
CA ALA A 53 -19.14 27.68 6.48
C ALA A 53 -19.07 27.18 7.93
N LEU A 54 -18.18 27.75 8.75
CA LEU A 54 -18.05 27.40 10.16
C LEU A 54 -19.21 27.89 11.04
N ARG A 55 -19.89 28.98 10.66
CA ARG A 55 -21.13 29.41 11.33
C ARG A 55 -22.28 28.48 11.01
N ALA A 56 -22.42 28.06 9.75
CA ALA A 56 -23.47 27.15 9.30
C ALA A 56 -23.27 25.73 9.86
N ALA A 57 -22.03 25.22 9.83
CA ALA A 57 -21.67 23.92 10.35
C ALA A 57 -20.36 23.99 11.15
N PRO A 58 -20.44 24.20 12.48
CA PRO A 58 -19.25 24.31 13.33
C PRO A 58 -18.35 23.06 13.33
N GLN A 59 -18.84 21.90 12.92
CA GLN A 59 -18.04 20.66 12.82
C GLN A 59 -17.58 20.34 11.40
N CYS A 60 -17.76 21.26 10.43
CA CYS A 60 -17.28 21.08 9.06
C CYS A 60 -15.75 20.98 9.05
N GLU A 61 -15.24 19.75 8.92
CA GLU A 61 -13.80 19.47 8.99
C GLU A 61 -13.03 20.17 7.87
N ALA A 62 -13.62 20.24 6.66
CA ALA A 62 -13.02 20.91 5.52
C ALA A 62 -12.81 22.41 5.80
N ALA A 63 -13.83 23.10 6.32
CA ALA A 63 -13.72 24.52 6.67
C ALA A 63 -12.69 24.77 7.79
N ARG A 64 -12.62 23.89 8.79
CA ARG A 64 -11.62 23.97 9.88
C ARG A 64 -10.21 23.79 9.36
N TRP A 65 -9.98 22.79 8.51
CA TRP A 65 -8.69 22.59 7.86
C TRP A 65 -8.29 23.81 7.03
N GLN A 66 -9.20 24.32 6.21
CA GLN A 66 -8.95 25.49 5.36
C GLN A 66 -8.73 26.80 6.12
N THR A 67 -9.10 26.86 7.40
CA THR A 67 -8.81 27.99 8.29
C THR A 67 -7.53 27.80 9.13
N GLY A 68 -6.75 26.75 8.86
CA GLY A 68 -5.49 26.48 9.55
C GLY A 68 -5.67 25.83 10.92
N GLN A 69 -6.83 25.22 11.17
CA GLN A 69 -7.03 24.39 12.35
C GLN A 69 -6.63 22.95 12.07
N VAL A 70 -6.08 22.30 13.09
CA VAL A 70 -5.67 20.89 13.07
C VAL A 70 -6.44 20.12 14.13
N ARG A 71 -6.72 18.85 13.86
CA ARG A 71 -7.42 17.99 14.81
C ARG A 71 -6.40 17.23 15.66
N VAL A 72 -6.35 17.53 16.95
CA VAL A 72 -5.53 16.82 17.94
C VAL A 72 -6.45 16.01 18.85
N GLY A 73 -6.38 14.69 18.74
CA GLY A 73 -7.35 13.79 19.38
C GLY A 73 -8.77 14.08 18.87
N ARG A 74 -9.67 14.48 19.78
CA ARG A 74 -11.07 14.84 19.46
C ARG A 74 -11.31 16.35 19.37
N ARG A 75 -10.26 17.17 19.45
CA ARG A 75 -10.38 18.62 19.50
C ARG A 75 -9.76 19.27 18.26
N TRP A 76 -10.51 20.19 17.66
CA TRP A 76 -9.96 21.11 16.67
C TRP A 76 -9.28 22.27 17.38
N MET A 77 -8.05 22.54 16.97
CA MET A 77 -7.20 23.56 17.57
C MET A 77 -6.56 24.39 16.47
N THR A 78 -6.35 25.67 16.72
CA THR A 78 -5.44 26.47 15.89
C THR A 78 -4.01 25.93 16.00
N LEU A 79 -3.18 26.26 15.02
CA LEU A 79 -1.76 25.90 15.06
C LEU A 79 -1.07 26.40 16.33
N ALA A 80 -1.35 27.64 16.75
CA ALA A 80 -0.76 28.24 17.96
C ALA A 80 -1.17 27.49 19.24
N GLU A 81 -2.46 27.15 19.38
CA GLU A 81 -2.94 26.34 20.52
C GLU A 81 -2.29 24.95 20.52
N SER A 82 -2.16 24.33 19.34
CA SER A 82 -1.54 23.02 19.20
C SER A 82 -0.05 23.06 19.61
N GLN A 83 0.66 24.11 19.23
CA GLN A 83 2.06 24.32 19.63
C GLN A 83 2.19 24.53 21.14
N GLN A 84 1.32 25.36 21.73
CA GLN A 84 1.33 25.59 23.17
C GLN A 84 1.05 24.31 23.95
N THR A 85 0.02 23.55 23.55
CA THR A 85 -0.29 22.26 24.19
C THR A 85 0.87 21.27 24.06
N ALA A 86 1.56 21.24 22.91
CA ALA A 86 2.74 20.41 22.72
C ALA A 86 3.97 20.90 23.53
N ALA A 87 4.07 22.19 23.82
CA ALA A 87 5.12 22.73 24.69
C ALA A 87 4.89 22.36 26.16
N GLU A 88 3.62 22.24 26.56
CA GLU A 88 3.21 21.88 27.92
C GLU A 88 3.18 20.37 28.18
N ASP A 89 3.26 19.53 27.13
CA ASP A 89 3.21 18.07 27.24
C ASP A 89 4.50 17.49 27.86
N PRO A 90 4.45 16.97 29.10
CA PRO A 90 5.64 16.42 29.77
C PRO A 90 6.18 15.17 29.08
N LEU A 91 5.33 14.40 28.38
CA LEU A 91 5.74 13.21 27.65
C LEU A 91 6.56 13.59 26.42
N LEU A 92 6.13 14.63 25.69
CA LEU A 92 6.86 15.14 24.54
C LEU A 92 8.19 15.78 24.94
N GLU A 93 8.22 16.49 26.08
CA GLU A 93 9.47 16.99 26.65
C GLU A 93 10.44 15.85 27.01
N ARG A 94 9.92 14.80 27.65
CA ARG A 94 10.73 13.60 27.96
C ARG A 94 11.25 12.92 26.70
N TYR A 95 10.43 12.80 25.66
CA TYR A 95 10.84 12.27 24.36
C TYR A 95 12.01 13.07 23.77
N ARG A 96 11.91 14.41 23.73
CA ARG A 96 12.98 15.28 23.20
C ARG A 96 14.28 15.12 23.98
N ARG A 97 14.19 15.05 25.31
CA ARG A 97 15.36 14.83 26.17
C ARG A 97 16.02 13.49 25.91
N THR A 98 15.24 12.40 25.88
CA THR A 98 15.77 11.06 25.60
C THR A 98 16.40 10.99 24.20
N LEU A 99 15.80 11.65 23.20
CA LEU A 99 16.37 11.76 21.87
C LEU A 99 17.75 12.43 21.90
N ALA A 100 17.86 13.60 22.54
CA ALA A 100 19.12 14.33 22.66
C ALA A 100 20.20 13.53 23.42
N GLU A 101 19.81 12.79 24.47
CA GLU A 101 20.72 11.93 25.23
C GLU A 101 21.23 10.75 24.38
N CYS A 102 20.36 10.11 23.60
CA CYS A 102 20.73 9.04 22.68
C CYS A 102 21.66 9.55 21.57
N ASP A 103 21.31 10.64 20.91
CA ASP A 103 22.08 11.21 19.80
C ASP A 103 23.47 11.69 20.27
N GLY A 104 23.60 12.21 21.49
CA GLY A 104 24.87 12.66 22.03
C GLY A 104 25.82 11.56 22.50
N ARG A 105 25.35 10.31 22.66
CA ARG A 105 26.12 9.21 23.29
C ARG A 105 26.27 7.96 22.45
N MET A 106 25.47 7.80 21.41
CA MET A 106 25.36 6.56 20.64
C MET A 106 25.67 6.80 19.17
N THR A 107 25.98 5.73 18.43
CA THR A 107 26.00 5.79 16.97
C THR A 107 24.57 6.01 16.45
N PRO A 108 24.38 6.60 15.25
CA PRO A 108 23.04 6.85 14.71
C PRO A 108 22.13 5.62 14.73
N ALA A 109 22.61 4.45 14.30
CA ALA A 109 21.81 3.22 14.31
C ALA A 109 21.46 2.77 15.74
N ALA A 110 22.41 2.86 16.69
CA ALA A 110 22.15 2.52 18.08
C ALA A 110 21.16 3.49 18.75
N ALA A 111 21.25 4.79 18.45
CA ALA A 111 20.33 5.81 18.92
C ALA A 111 18.90 5.55 18.42
N GLN A 112 18.70 5.30 17.12
CA GLN A 112 17.39 4.98 16.55
C GLN A 112 16.79 3.72 17.18
N ARG A 113 17.58 2.66 17.36
CA ARG A 113 17.13 1.43 18.05
C ARG A 113 16.68 1.70 19.49
N ALA A 114 17.50 2.45 20.24
CA ALA A 114 17.19 2.80 21.63
C ALA A 114 15.91 3.63 21.73
N MET A 115 15.76 4.63 20.86
CA MET A 115 14.58 5.48 20.81
C MET A 115 13.33 4.72 20.44
N ALA A 116 13.39 3.80 19.48
CA ALA A 116 12.23 3.00 19.09
C ALA A 116 11.74 2.12 20.26
N ARG A 117 12.66 1.45 20.97
CA ARG A 117 12.35 0.68 22.19
C ARG A 117 11.75 1.54 23.30
N TRP A 118 12.31 2.73 23.52
CA TRP A 118 11.80 3.67 24.52
C TRP A 118 10.39 4.18 24.15
N CYS A 119 10.15 4.50 22.87
CA CYS A 119 8.84 4.91 22.38
C CYS A 119 7.79 3.81 22.55
N ARG A 120 8.16 2.55 22.30
CA ARG A 120 7.31 1.38 22.58
C ARG A 120 6.88 1.33 24.05
N GLN A 121 7.85 1.42 24.96
CA GLN A 121 7.59 1.42 26.41
C GLN A 121 6.74 2.61 26.85
N SER A 122 6.92 3.75 26.18
CA SER A 122 6.20 5.00 26.46
C SER A 122 4.88 5.13 25.71
N LYS A 123 4.46 4.09 24.97
CA LYS A 123 3.20 4.04 24.19
C LYS A 123 3.10 5.14 23.13
N LEU A 124 4.20 5.40 22.42
CA LEU A 124 4.32 6.38 21.34
C LEU A 124 4.48 5.66 20.00
N PRO A 125 3.41 5.08 19.43
CA PRO A 125 3.51 4.15 18.30
C PRO A 125 3.99 4.82 17.00
N GLN A 126 3.64 6.09 16.78
CA GLN A 126 4.06 6.82 15.57
C GLN A 126 5.56 7.12 15.60
N GLN A 127 6.06 7.54 16.77
CA GLN A 127 7.48 7.82 17.00
C GLN A 127 8.29 6.52 16.99
N GLU A 128 7.78 5.44 17.59
CA GLU A 128 8.38 4.11 17.48
C GLU A 128 8.55 3.71 16.02
N ARG A 129 7.47 3.78 15.23
CA ARG A 129 7.49 3.44 13.80
C ARG A 129 8.50 4.29 13.03
N PHE A 130 8.56 5.58 13.30
CA PHE A 130 9.55 6.49 12.70
C PHE A 130 10.98 6.03 12.97
N HIS A 131 11.32 5.73 14.22
CA HIS A 131 12.67 5.31 14.59
C HIS A 131 13.04 3.94 13.98
N TRP A 132 12.09 3.01 13.86
CA TRP A 132 12.35 1.76 13.14
C TRP A 132 12.61 1.96 11.65
N LEU A 133 11.84 2.84 10.99
CA LEU A 133 12.07 3.17 9.58
C LEU A 133 13.45 3.82 9.38
N LYS A 134 13.83 4.76 10.25
CA LYS A 134 15.17 5.37 10.23
C LYS A 134 16.28 4.37 10.47
N LEU A 135 16.05 3.37 11.32
CA LEU A 135 17.02 2.30 11.52
C LEU A 135 17.18 1.44 10.25
N ILE A 136 16.11 1.14 9.53
CA ILE A 136 16.21 0.39 8.24
C ILE A 136 17.00 1.19 7.19
N GLU A 137 16.83 2.51 7.12
CA GLU A 137 17.63 3.36 6.22
C GLU A 137 19.14 3.24 6.50
N LEU A 138 19.53 3.13 7.77
CA LEU A 138 20.93 3.03 8.19
C LEU A 138 21.47 1.59 8.10
N SER A 139 20.62 0.62 8.42
CA SER A 139 20.94 -0.80 8.50
C SER A 139 19.77 -1.62 7.95
N PRO A 140 19.72 -1.89 6.63
CA PRO A 140 18.55 -2.46 5.94
C PRO A 140 18.11 -3.86 6.41
N ASN A 141 19.02 -4.61 7.02
CA ASN A 141 18.78 -5.99 7.45
C ASN A 141 18.63 -6.12 8.98
N GLU A 142 18.27 -5.04 9.68
CA GLU A 142 18.07 -5.07 11.13
C GLU A 142 16.86 -5.93 11.52
N PRO A 143 17.07 -7.10 12.14
CA PRO A 143 16.00 -8.08 12.33
C PRO A 143 14.90 -7.55 13.26
N GLU A 144 15.28 -6.78 14.28
CA GLU A 144 14.33 -6.19 15.21
C GLU A 144 13.43 -5.14 14.55
N ALA A 145 13.99 -4.30 13.67
CA ALA A 145 13.22 -3.28 12.95
C ALA A 145 12.27 -3.92 11.93
N LEU A 146 12.76 -4.90 11.16
CA LEU A 146 11.94 -5.68 10.22
C LEU A 146 10.81 -6.42 10.93
N ALA A 147 11.05 -6.99 12.11
CA ALA A 147 10.01 -7.63 12.90
C ALA A 147 8.99 -6.61 13.43
N ALA A 148 9.46 -5.50 14.01
CA ALA A 148 8.60 -4.48 14.60
C ALA A 148 7.69 -3.76 13.59
N LEU A 149 8.12 -3.68 12.32
CA LEU A 149 7.35 -3.08 11.23
C LEU A 149 6.59 -4.12 10.39
N GLU A 150 6.70 -5.40 10.72
CA GLU A 150 6.12 -6.51 9.95
C GLU A 150 6.57 -6.52 8.49
N LEU A 151 7.85 -6.18 8.27
CA LEU A 151 8.47 -6.12 6.96
C LEU A 151 9.42 -7.29 6.71
N CYS A 152 9.60 -7.64 5.44
CA CYS A 152 10.64 -8.55 4.98
C CYS A 152 11.16 -8.17 3.60
N TRP A 153 12.36 -8.65 3.30
CA TRP A 153 12.92 -8.59 1.95
C TRP A 153 12.38 -9.76 1.13
N HIS A 154 11.71 -9.45 0.02
CA HIS A 154 11.27 -10.42 -0.97
C HIS A 154 11.77 -9.96 -2.35
N ARG A 155 12.58 -10.78 -3.02
CA ARG A 155 13.16 -10.48 -4.34
C ARG A 155 13.86 -9.10 -4.43
N GLY A 156 14.55 -8.71 -3.37
CA GLY A 156 15.27 -7.43 -3.30
C GLY A 156 14.38 -6.21 -3.05
N GLN A 157 13.07 -6.40 -2.82
CA GLN A 157 12.13 -5.35 -2.43
C GLN A 157 11.77 -5.51 -0.95
N LEU A 158 11.66 -4.39 -0.24
CA LEU A 158 11.17 -4.36 1.13
C LEU A 158 9.64 -4.22 1.09
N MET A 159 8.93 -5.18 1.67
CA MET A 159 7.47 -5.23 1.64
C MET A 159 6.90 -5.82 2.93
N GLY A 160 5.58 -5.74 3.08
CA GLY A 160 4.86 -6.36 4.20
C GLY A 160 5.01 -7.89 4.17
N ARG A 161 5.09 -8.51 5.35
CA ARG A 161 5.19 -9.97 5.46
C ARG A 161 3.98 -10.69 4.86
N ASP A 162 2.79 -10.15 5.07
CA ASP A 162 1.55 -10.73 4.54
C ASP A 162 1.53 -10.65 3.01
N GLU A 163 1.89 -9.49 2.45
CA GLU A 163 2.04 -9.29 1.01
C GLU A 163 3.07 -10.25 0.40
N ALA A 164 4.23 -10.41 1.04
CA ALA A 164 5.24 -11.36 0.59
C ALA A 164 4.76 -12.82 0.65
N ALA A 165 3.99 -13.18 1.68
CA ALA A 165 3.42 -14.51 1.83
C ALA A 165 2.35 -14.81 0.76
N GLU A 166 1.50 -13.82 0.46
CA GLU A 166 0.52 -13.89 -0.63
C GLU A 166 1.22 -14.09 -1.98
N MET A 167 2.24 -13.28 -2.28
CA MET A 167 3.03 -13.43 -3.50
C MET A 167 3.69 -14.83 -3.60
N GLN A 168 4.29 -15.31 -2.51
CA GLN A 168 4.88 -16.66 -2.48
C GLN A 168 3.84 -17.77 -2.67
N ALA A 169 2.62 -17.59 -2.17
CA ALA A 169 1.54 -18.55 -2.38
C ALA A 169 1.13 -18.60 -3.86
N VAL A 170 0.96 -17.43 -4.49
CA VAL A 170 0.66 -17.32 -5.92
C VAL A 170 1.76 -17.96 -6.77
N GLU A 171 3.03 -17.68 -6.47
CA GLU A 171 4.17 -18.23 -7.21
C GLU A 171 4.30 -19.74 -7.09
N ARG A 172 4.03 -20.30 -5.91
CA ARG A 172 3.99 -21.75 -5.69
C ARG A 172 2.87 -22.40 -6.49
N ALA A 173 1.66 -21.84 -6.43
CA ALA A 173 0.53 -22.34 -7.21
C ALA A 173 0.83 -22.31 -8.71
N GLN A 174 1.45 -21.23 -9.20
CA GLN A 174 1.88 -21.13 -10.61
C GLN A 174 2.92 -22.19 -10.99
N HIS A 175 3.93 -22.43 -10.15
CA HIS A 175 4.91 -23.50 -10.38
C HIS A 175 4.26 -24.87 -10.42
N GLU A 176 3.40 -25.19 -9.44
CA GLU A 176 2.69 -26.47 -9.40
C GLU A 176 1.84 -26.69 -10.66
N TRP A 177 1.21 -25.64 -11.18
CA TRP A 177 0.48 -25.72 -12.44
C TRP A 177 1.38 -25.90 -13.65
N CYS A 178 2.51 -25.19 -13.73
CA CYS A 178 3.51 -25.40 -14.78
C CYS A 178 3.96 -26.86 -14.83
N ASP A 179 4.28 -27.47 -13.70
CA ASP A 179 4.71 -28.87 -13.62
C ASP A 179 3.60 -29.82 -14.11
N ARG A 180 2.36 -29.64 -13.64
CA ARG A 180 1.20 -30.43 -14.09
C ARG A 180 0.95 -30.30 -15.59
N LEU A 181 1.14 -29.10 -16.14
CA LEU A 181 0.95 -28.85 -17.57
C LEU A 181 2.09 -29.42 -18.42
N GLN A 182 3.33 -29.44 -17.91
CA GLN A 182 4.45 -30.14 -18.55
C GLN A 182 4.20 -31.65 -18.64
N GLU A 183 3.60 -32.25 -17.62
CA GLU A 183 3.18 -33.66 -17.65
C GLU A 183 2.01 -33.92 -18.62
N LEU A 184 1.09 -32.97 -18.75
CA LEU A 184 -0.08 -33.08 -19.62
C LEU A 184 0.29 -32.91 -21.10
N ALA A 185 1.24 -32.03 -21.42
CA ALA A 185 1.53 -31.58 -22.77
C ALA A 185 1.83 -32.71 -23.79
N PRO A 186 2.66 -33.73 -23.48
CA PRO A 186 2.95 -34.80 -24.45
C PRO A 186 1.73 -35.63 -24.83
N ARG A 187 0.67 -35.64 -24.00
CA ARG A 187 -0.57 -36.38 -24.28
C ARG A 187 -1.47 -35.61 -25.24
N LEU A 188 -1.43 -34.28 -25.17
CA LEU A 188 -2.16 -33.37 -26.05
C LEU A 188 -1.57 -33.31 -27.47
N GLU A 189 -0.29 -33.62 -27.63
CA GLU A 189 0.40 -33.66 -28.93
C GLU A 189 0.12 -34.97 -29.71
N ARG A 190 -0.43 -36.00 -29.06
CA ARG A 190 -0.81 -37.25 -29.72
C ARG A 190 -2.17 -37.10 -30.39
N SER A 191 -2.34 -37.82 -31.51
CA SER A 191 -3.61 -37.93 -32.23
C SER A 191 -4.82 -38.02 -31.29
N GLU A 192 -5.81 -37.15 -31.52
CA GLU A 192 -7.07 -37.07 -30.76
C GLU A 192 -7.84 -38.40 -30.75
N ASN A 193 -7.53 -39.31 -31.67
CA ASN A 193 -8.23 -40.58 -31.84
C ASN A 193 -7.85 -41.67 -30.81
N SER A 194 -7.09 -41.32 -29.77
CA SER A 194 -6.81 -42.23 -28.65
C SER A 194 -7.56 -41.79 -27.41
N ASP A 195 -8.11 -42.75 -26.65
CA ASP A 195 -8.85 -42.48 -25.39
C ASP A 195 -8.02 -41.65 -24.40
N GLN A 196 -6.70 -41.85 -24.39
CA GLN A 196 -5.76 -41.09 -23.56
C GLN A 196 -5.59 -39.63 -24.01
N SER A 197 -5.72 -39.33 -25.30
CA SER A 197 -5.70 -37.96 -25.83
C SER A 197 -7.03 -37.26 -25.52
N ALA A 198 -8.16 -37.93 -25.73
CA ALA A 198 -9.49 -37.38 -25.39
C ALA A 198 -9.59 -36.97 -23.90
N ALA A 199 -9.11 -37.82 -22.99
CA ALA A 199 -9.07 -37.50 -21.55
C ALA A 199 -8.14 -36.32 -21.22
N ALA A 200 -7.02 -36.16 -21.95
CA ALA A 200 -6.11 -35.04 -21.77
C ALA A 200 -6.74 -33.71 -22.22
N TRP A 201 -7.48 -33.73 -23.33
CA TRP A 201 -8.22 -32.58 -23.84
C TRP A 201 -9.34 -32.12 -22.90
N GLU A 202 -10.10 -33.06 -22.33
CA GLU A 202 -11.13 -32.73 -21.33
C GLU A 202 -10.51 -32.13 -20.06
N ARG A 203 -9.38 -32.70 -19.62
CA ARG A 203 -8.63 -32.15 -18.49
C ARG A 203 -8.11 -30.74 -18.77
N LEU A 204 -7.64 -30.45 -19.98
CA LEU A 204 -7.21 -29.09 -20.36
C LEU A 204 -8.37 -28.10 -20.30
N ARG A 205 -9.52 -28.45 -20.87
CA ARG A 205 -10.69 -27.56 -20.99
C ARG A 205 -11.40 -27.28 -19.67
N SER A 206 -11.19 -28.13 -18.66
CA SER A 206 -11.74 -27.98 -17.31
C SER A 206 -10.87 -27.13 -16.38
N ILE A 207 -9.69 -26.68 -16.82
CA ILE A 207 -8.82 -25.81 -16.01
C ILE A 207 -9.46 -24.41 -15.91
N SER A 208 -9.81 -24.00 -14.69
CA SER A 208 -10.37 -22.69 -14.39
C SER A 208 -9.56 -21.89 -13.36
N ASP A 209 -8.44 -22.44 -12.88
CA ASP A 209 -7.61 -21.81 -11.86
C ASP A 209 -6.76 -20.67 -12.47
N PRO A 210 -6.87 -19.42 -11.98
CA PRO A 210 -6.03 -18.30 -12.43
C PRO A 210 -4.52 -18.57 -12.37
N ALA A 211 -4.05 -19.37 -11.40
CA ALA A 211 -2.63 -19.70 -11.28
C ALA A 211 -2.13 -20.59 -12.44
N ALA A 212 -3.01 -21.24 -13.19
CA ALA A 212 -2.63 -22.02 -14.36
C ALA A 212 -2.31 -21.17 -15.59
N VAL A 213 -2.79 -19.91 -15.64
CA VAL A 213 -2.71 -19.05 -16.83
C VAL A 213 -1.27 -18.91 -17.36
N PRO A 214 -0.24 -18.60 -16.54
CA PRO A 214 1.12 -18.52 -17.04
C PRO A 214 1.61 -19.82 -17.67
N GLY A 215 1.31 -20.97 -17.06
CA GLY A 215 1.66 -22.28 -17.59
C GLY A 215 0.93 -22.62 -18.88
N LEU A 216 -0.36 -22.29 -19.00
CA LEU A 216 -1.14 -22.47 -20.22
C LEU A 216 -0.53 -21.68 -21.39
N ALA A 217 -0.14 -20.42 -21.13
CA ALA A 217 0.43 -19.53 -22.14
C ALA A 217 1.87 -19.89 -22.54
N THR A 218 2.68 -20.39 -21.60
CA THR A 218 4.12 -20.63 -21.83
C THR A 218 4.49 -22.09 -22.10
N VAL A 219 3.72 -23.05 -21.57
CA VAL A 219 3.99 -24.49 -21.70
C VAL A 219 3.12 -25.13 -22.78
N ILE A 220 1.82 -24.79 -22.85
CA ILE A 220 0.86 -25.45 -23.75
C ILE A 220 0.72 -24.71 -25.07
N ALA A 221 0.37 -23.42 -25.05
CA ALA A 221 0.06 -22.65 -26.25
C ALA A 221 1.18 -22.67 -27.33
N PRO A 222 2.49 -22.61 -26.99
CA PRO A 222 3.54 -22.59 -28.01
C PRO A 222 3.77 -23.92 -28.75
N ARG A 223 3.19 -25.03 -28.28
CA ARG A 223 3.46 -26.37 -28.81
C ARG A 223 2.79 -26.64 -30.15
N SER A 224 1.62 -26.06 -30.40
CA SER A 224 0.96 -26.13 -31.71
C SER A 224 -0.04 -24.99 -31.89
N ARG A 225 -0.35 -24.67 -33.15
CA ARG A 225 -1.36 -23.66 -33.48
C ARG A 225 -2.74 -24.02 -32.92
N GLN A 226 -3.11 -25.30 -32.94
CA GLN A 226 -4.38 -25.77 -32.40
C GLN A 226 -4.45 -25.54 -30.89
N LEU A 227 -3.40 -25.90 -30.16
CA LEU A 227 -3.32 -25.67 -28.71
C LEU A 227 -3.35 -24.19 -28.38
N GLY A 228 -2.65 -23.34 -29.12
CA GLY A 228 -2.72 -21.88 -28.94
C GLY A 228 -4.15 -21.33 -29.05
N LEU A 229 -4.93 -21.75 -30.06
CA LEU A 229 -6.32 -21.33 -30.22
C LEU A 229 -7.22 -21.81 -29.07
N GLU A 230 -7.01 -23.04 -28.60
CA GLU A 230 -7.75 -23.61 -27.47
C GLU A 230 -7.43 -22.89 -26.16
N ILE A 231 -6.16 -22.52 -25.93
CA ILE A 231 -5.78 -21.69 -24.78
C ILE A 231 -6.44 -20.31 -24.86
N VAL A 232 -6.48 -19.65 -26.03
CA VAL A 232 -7.18 -18.36 -26.17
C VAL A 232 -8.67 -18.49 -25.80
N ALA A 233 -9.34 -19.55 -26.28
CA ALA A 233 -10.73 -19.82 -25.96
C ALA A 233 -10.96 -20.12 -24.47
N LEU A 234 -10.02 -20.81 -23.82
CA LEU A 234 -10.04 -21.11 -22.40
C LEU A 234 -9.84 -19.85 -21.56
N LEU A 235 -8.81 -19.06 -21.85
CA LEU A 235 -8.50 -17.80 -21.18
C LEU A 235 -9.64 -16.79 -21.33
N GLY A 236 -10.32 -16.76 -22.49
CA GLY A 236 -11.49 -15.92 -22.71
C GLY A 236 -12.68 -16.22 -21.79
N LYS A 237 -12.73 -17.42 -21.17
CA LYS A 237 -13.75 -17.80 -20.18
C LYS A 237 -13.35 -17.45 -18.75
N MET A 238 -12.06 -17.19 -18.50
CA MET A 238 -11.55 -16.85 -17.17
C MET A 238 -11.73 -15.36 -16.88
N ARG A 239 -12.46 -15.02 -15.81
CA ARG A 239 -12.68 -13.63 -15.38
C ARG A 239 -11.63 -13.18 -14.36
N CYS A 240 -10.36 -13.23 -14.75
CA CYS A 240 -9.25 -12.79 -13.91
C CYS A 240 -8.28 -11.88 -14.70
N HIS A 241 -7.51 -11.08 -13.96
CA HIS A 241 -6.56 -10.13 -14.56
C HIS A 241 -5.47 -10.86 -15.35
N GLU A 242 -5.00 -11.99 -14.85
CA GLU A 242 -3.94 -12.80 -15.45
C GLU A 242 -4.32 -13.28 -16.84
N ALA A 243 -5.57 -13.75 -17.01
CA ALA A 243 -6.10 -14.20 -18.29
C ALA A 243 -6.17 -13.04 -19.29
N ALA A 244 -6.71 -11.90 -18.87
CA ALA A 244 -6.77 -10.70 -19.71
C ALA A 244 -5.36 -10.22 -20.14
N ALA A 245 -4.42 -10.14 -19.19
CA ALA A 245 -3.05 -9.73 -19.45
C ALA A 245 -2.28 -10.71 -20.35
N SER A 246 -2.62 -12.01 -20.31
CA SER A 246 -2.02 -13.01 -21.20
C SER A 246 -2.52 -12.92 -22.64
N LEU A 247 -3.74 -12.45 -22.88
CA LEU A 247 -4.33 -12.33 -24.22
C LEU A 247 -3.85 -11.08 -24.99
N ILE A 248 -3.31 -10.08 -24.27
CA ILE A 248 -2.82 -8.82 -24.85
C ILE A 248 -1.36 -8.94 -25.32
N ARG A 249 -0.62 -9.93 -24.82
CA ARG A 249 0.79 -10.17 -25.17
C ARG A 249 0.93 -10.99 -26.44
#